data_AF-A0A286DX12-F1
#
_entry.id   AF-A0A286DX12-F1
#
_cell.length_a   1.000
_cell.length_b   1.000
_cell.length_c   1.000
_cell.angle_alpha   90.00
_cell.angle_beta   90.00
_cell.angle_gamma   90.00
#
_symmetry.space_group_name_H-M   'P 1'
#
loop_
_entity.id
_entity.type
_entity.pdbx_description
1 polymer ?
#
loop_
_entity_poly.entity_id
_entity_poly.type
_entity_poly.pdbx_seq_one_letter_code
_entity_poly.pdbx_strand_id
1 'polypeptide(L)'
;MSSHTATWDSLGVALLVTGSELDPGVLTRRLGVVPDLARRPGEVPAFRDGAGCWALRAAGGAELAPLVHAVVERARPLRGELGVLRAEGYRVSLDISGRVHHRELLTLDAALLAGAAELGVPISFSAEVTRVPDEEGFWDWLPPADGSHRA
;
A
#
# COMPACT_ATOMS: atom_id res chain seq x y z
N MET A 1 14.43 21.45 22.47
CA MET A 1 13.56 20.28 22.27
C MET A 1 13.32 20.15 20.79
N SER A 2 14.07 19.30 20.11
CA SER A 2 13.89 19.07 18.68
C SER A 2 12.66 18.19 18.51
N SER A 3 11.57 18.78 18.03
CA SER A 3 10.38 18.04 17.63
C SER A 3 10.74 17.20 16.40
N HIS A 4 11.11 15.94 16.61
CA HIS A 4 11.10 14.97 15.53
C HIS A 4 9.63 14.71 15.21
N THR A 5 9.13 15.36 14.16
CA THR A 5 7.84 15.04 13.58
C THR A 5 7.94 13.61 13.09
N ALA A 6 7.45 12.66 13.89
CA ALA A 6 7.45 11.27 13.53
C ALA A 6 6.62 11.11 12.24
N THR A 7 7.23 10.47 11.25
CA THR A 7 6.75 10.46 9.86
C THR A 7 6.58 9.01 9.41
N TRP A 8 5.59 8.74 8.54
CA TRP A 8 5.56 7.49 7.81
C TRP A 8 6.84 7.36 6.97
N ASP A 9 7.58 6.25 7.12
CA ASP A 9 8.82 6.00 6.39
C ASP A 9 8.60 5.94 4.88
N SER A 10 7.42 5.44 4.49
CA SER A 10 7.00 5.38 3.11
C SER A 10 5.49 5.27 3.03
N LEU A 11 4.88 6.03 2.14
CA LEU A 11 3.50 5.89 1.71
C LEU A 11 3.42 5.51 0.23
N GLY A 12 2.43 4.68 -0.07
CA GLY A 12 2.08 4.27 -1.42
C GLY A 12 0.57 4.16 -1.56
N VAL A 13 0.07 4.57 -2.71
CA VAL A 13 -1.33 4.40 -3.12
C VAL A 13 -1.35 3.64 -4.42
N ALA A 14 -2.24 2.66 -4.53
CA ALA A 14 -2.42 1.90 -5.75
C ALA A 14 -3.89 1.64 -6.05
N LEU A 15 -4.34 1.95 -7.26
CA LEU A 15 -5.53 1.27 -7.80
C LEU A 15 -5.07 -0.13 -8.20
N LEU A 16 -5.65 -1.14 -7.58
CA LEU A 16 -5.21 -2.52 -7.71
C LEU A 16 -6.36 -3.41 -8.18
N VAL A 17 -6.14 -4.09 -9.30
CA VAL A 17 -6.99 -5.16 -9.82
C VAL A 17 -6.28 -6.49 -9.61
N THR A 18 -6.96 -7.46 -8.98
CA THR A 18 -6.40 -8.81 -8.75
C THR A 18 -7.41 -9.89 -9.06
N GLY A 19 -6.92 -11.04 -9.53
CA GLY A 19 -7.73 -12.24 -9.77
C GLY A 19 -6.85 -13.45 -10.10
N SER A 20 -7.36 -14.66 -9.87
CA SER A 20 -6.65 -15.91 -10.16
C SER A 20 -6.50 -16.19 -11.66
N GLU A 21 -7.39 -15.61 -12.48
CA GLU A 21 -7.40 -15.74 -13.95
C GLU A 21 -6.98 -14.43 -14.66
N LEU A 22 -6.39 -13.48 -13.91
CA LEU A 22 -6.06 -12.17 -14.46
C LEU A 22 -4.97 -12.29 -15.52
N ASP A 23 -5.28 -11.92 -16.77
CA ASP A 23 -4.28 -11.69 -17.82
C ASP A 23 -3.98 -10.18 -17.91
N PRO A 24 -2.78 -9.73 -17.50
CA PRO A 24 -2.44 -8.31 -17.53
C PRO A 24 -2.43 -7.71 -18.93
N GLY A 25 -2.09 -8.49 -19.97
CA GLY A 25 -2.05 -8.01 -21.35
C GLY A 25 -3.45 -7.84 -21.95
N VAL A 26 -4.41 -8.65 -21.55
CA VAL A 26 -5.83 -8.44 -21.87
C VAL A 26 -6.35 -7.20 -21.15
N LEU A 27 -6.06 -7.08 -19.86
CA LEU A 27 -6.55 -5.97 -19.05
C LEU A 27 -5.98 -4.61 -19.48
N THR A 28 -4.68 -4.54 -19.79
CA THR A 28 -4.05 -3.33 -20.35
C THR A 28 -4.71 -2.90 -21.67
N ARG A 29 -4.99 -3.84 -22.58
CA ARG A 29 -5.66 -3.52 -23.85
C ARG A 29 -7.10 -3.04 -23.64
N ARG A 30 -7.83 -3.68 -22.73
CA ARG A 30 -9.21 -3.30 -22.39
C ARG A 30 -9.28 -1.91 -21.77
N LEU A 31 -8.42 -1.62 -20.80
CA LEU A 31 -8.43 -0.35 -20.08
C LEU A 31 -7.77 0.79 -20.87
N GLY A 32 -6.98 0.47 -21.90
CA GLY A 32 -6.29 1.48 -22.72
C GLY A 32 -5.21 2.25 -21.96
N VAL A 33 -4.79 1.76 -20.80
CA VAL A 33 -3.81 2.39 -19.90
C VAL A 33 -2.69 1.40 -19.59
N VAL A 34 -1.45 1.87 -19.62
CA VAL A 34 -0.29 1.06 -19.22
C VAL A 34 -0.20 1.04 -17.69
N PRO A 35 -0.14 -0.14 -17.05
CA PRO A 35 0.03 -0.25 -15.61
C PRO A 35 1.46 0.09 -15.18
N ASP A 36 1.61 0.52 -13.93
CA ASP A 36 2.92 0.63 -13.30
C ASP A 36 3.40 -0.72 -12.74
N LEU A 37 2.47 -1.65 -12.52
CA LEU A 37 2.74 -3.02 -12.09
C LEU A 37 1.75 -3.98 -12.74
N ALA A 38 2.27 -5.03 -13.37
CA ALA A 38 1.50 -6.11 -13.97
C ALA A 38 2.19 -7.45 -13.71
N ARG A 39 1.45 -8.45 -13.27
CA ARG A 39 1.94 -9.82 -13.01
C ARG A 39 0.87 -10.83 -13.33
N ARG A 40 1.25 -11.94 -13.96
CA ARG A 40 0.34 -13.08 -14.12
C ARG A 40 0.20 -13.86 -12.81
N PRO A 41 -0.90 -14.61 -12.66
CA PRO A 41 -1.07 -15.57 -11.58
C PRO A 41 0.14 -16.51 -11.48
N GLY A 42 0.56 -16.80 -10.25
CA GLY A 42 1.68 -17.70 -9.94
C GLY A 42 3.08 -17.08 -10.04
N GLU A 43 3.25 -15.89 -10.63
CA GLU A 43 4.57 -15.24 -10.70
C GLU A 43 5.14 -14.89 -9.31
N VAL A 44 4.26 -14.55 -8.36
CA VAL A 44 4.63 -14.30 -6.96
C VAL A 44 3.66 -15.06 -6.05
N PRO A 45 3.98 -16.30 -5.65
CA PRO A 45 3.07 -17.15 -4.86
C PRO A 45 2.63 -16.53 -3.53
N ALA A 46 3.52 -15.76 -2.88
CA ALA A 46 3.22 -15.10 -1.60
C ALA A 46 2.24 -13.93 -1.73
N PHE A 47 2.02 -13.41 -2.93
CA PHE A 47 1.09 -12.29 -3.14
C PHE A 47 -0.32 -12.83 -3.33
N ARG A 48 -1.20 -12.62 -2.32
CA ARG A 48 -2.63 -12.96 -2.37
C ARG A 48 -2.88 -14.36 -2.95
N ASP A 49 -2.23 -15.36 -2.35
CA ASP A 49 -2.35 -16.78 -2.73
C ASP A 49 -2.01 -17.04 -4.21
N GLY A 50 -1.05 -16.29 -4.75
CA GLY A 50 -0.59 -16.40 -6.14
C GLY A 50 -1.49 -15.72 -7.17
N ALA A 51 -2.40 -14.83 -6.75
CA ALA A 51 -3.24 -14.09 -7.69
C ALA A 51 -2.42 -13.19 -8.63
N GLY A 52 -2.89 -13.03 -9.87
CA GLY A 52 -2.36 -12.03 -10.79
C GLY A 52 -2.72 -10.62 -10.32
N CYS A 53 -1.95 -9.62 -10.76
CA CYS A 53 -2.22 -8.22 -10.44
C CYS A 53 -2.00 -7.28 -11.62
N TRP A 54 -2.75 -6.19 -11.60
CA TRP A 54 -2.58 -5.03 -12.47
C TRP A 54 -2.80 -3.78 -11.62
N ALA A 55 -1.90 -2.79 -11.68
CA ALA A 55 -2.01 -1.62 -10.82
C ALA A 55 -1.52 -0.31 -11.44
N LEU A 56 -2.21 0.78 -11.07
CA LEU A 56 -1.73 2.16 -11.17
C LEU A 56 -1.27 2.61 -9.78
N ARG A 57 -0.08 3.18 -9.67
CA ARG A 57 0.61 3.45 -8.41
C ARG A 57 1.08 4.90 -8.34
N ALA A 58 1.05 5.44 -7.14
CA ALA A 58 1.81 6.62 -6.73
C ALA A 58 2.50 6.30 -5.41
N ALA A 59 3.82 6.49 -5.33
CA ALA A 59 4.60 6.17 -4.14
C ALA A 59 5.78 7.14 -3.99
N GLY A 60 6.40 7.16 -2.81
CA GLY A 60 7.61 7.95 -2.54
C GLY A 60 7.34 9.39 -2.10
N GLY A 61 6.09 9.71 -1.74
CA GLY A 61 5.73 10.97 -1.09
C GLY A 61 5.58 10.81 0.42
N ALA A 62 5.79 11.90 1.16
CA ALA A 62 5.52 11.96 2.61
C ALA A 62 4.03 12.23 2.92
N GLU A 63 3.28 12.77 1.97
CA GLU A 63 1.88 13.16 2.13
C GLU A 63 0.95 12.26 1.32
N LEU A 64 -0.15 11.84 1.95
CA LEU A 64 -1.12 10.94 1.33
C LEU A 64 -1.95 11.63 0.23
N ALA A 65 -2.35 12.88 0.44
CA ALA A 65 -3.29 13.56 -0.46
C ALA A 65 -2.79 13.68 -1.91
N PRO A 66 -1.54 14.10 -2.16
CA PRO A 66 -0.99 14.10 -3.52
C PRO A 66 -0.95 12.71 -4.16
N LEU A 67 -0.66 11.66 -3.38
CA LEU A 67 -0.59 10.28 -3.89
C LEU A 67 -1.97 9.75 -4.30
N VAL A 68 -2.98 9.97 -3.47
CA VAL A 68 -4.37 9.61 -3.80
C VAL A 68 -4.84 10.38 -5.01
N HIS A 69 -4.63 11.69 -5.06
CA HIS A 69 -5.02 12.52 -6.20
C HIS A 69 -4.39 12.01 -7.51
N ALA A 70 -3.09 11.71 -7.51
CA ALA A 70 -2.40 11.20 -8.69
C ALA A 70 -2.98 9.87 -9.21
N VAL A 71 -3.36 8.96 -8.31
CA VAL A 71 -3.99 7.68 -8.70
C VAL A 71 -5.43 7.91 -9.18
N VAL A 72 -6.21 8.73 -8.46
CA VAL A 72 -7.61 9.02 -8.80
C VAL A 72 -7.72 9.69 -10.16
N GLU A 73 -6.88 10.69 -10.48
CA GLU A 73 -6.90 11.35 -11.80
C GLU A 73 -6.63 10.37 -12.95
N ARG A 74 -5.68 9.45 -12.77
CA ARG A 74 -5.40 8.40 -13.76
C ARG A 74 -6.53 7.37 -13.88
N ALA A 75 -7.21 7.09 -12.78
CA ALA A 75 -8.27 6.09 -12.69
C ALA A 75 -9.66 6.63 -13.07
N ARG A 76 -9.89 7.94 -13.00
CA ARG A 76 -11.19 8.57 -13.25
C ARG A 76 -11.80 8.18 -14.60
N PRO A 77 -11.06 8.16 -15.73
CA PRO A 77 -11.61 7.72 -17.02
C PRO A 77 -12.05 6.25 -17.03
N LEU A 78 -11.51 5.44 -16.12
CA LEU A 78 -11.74 3.99 -16.07
C LEU A 78 -12.95 3.60 -15.21
N ARG A 79 -13.58 4.55 -14.50
CA ARG A 79 -14.63 4.29 -13.49
C ARG A 79 -15.69 3.29 -13.94
N GLY A 80 -16.18 3.41 -15.18
CA GLY A 80 -17.16 2.47 -15.75
C GLY A 80 -16.61 1.04 -15.81
N GLU A 81 -15.43 0.88 -16.42
CA GLU A 81 -14.75 -0.42 -16.53
C GLU A 81 -14.38 -1.02 -15.17
N LEU A 82 -13.99 -0.21 -14.18
CA LEU A 82 -13.74 -0.70 -12.82
C LEU A 82 -14.97 -1.36 -12.21
N GLY A 83 -16.16 -0.80 -12.45
CA GLY A 83 -17.43 -1.40 -12.05
C GLY A 83 -17.70 -2.73 -12.75
N VAL A 84 -17.43 -2.81 -14.06
CA VAL A 84 -17.61 -4.03 -14.85
C VAL A 84 -16.64 -5.13 -14.39
N LEU A 85 -15.35 -4.81 -14.18
CA LEU A 85 -14.36 -5.77 -13.68
C LEU A 85 -14.77 -6.36 -12.33
N ARG A 86 -15.35 -5.54 -11.44
CA ARG A 86 -15.89 -6.03 -10.17
C ARG A 86 -17.06 -6.99 -10.37
N ALA A 87 -17.96 -6.70 -11.32
CA ALA A 87 -19.08 -7.58 -11.65
C ALA A 87 -18.63 -8.90 -12.29
N GLU A 88 -17.49 -8.90 -12.99
CA GLU A 88 -16.83 -10.10 -13.53
C GLU A 88 -16.08 -10.92 -12.46
N GLY A 89 -16.06 -10.46 -11.22
CA GLY A 89 -15.45 -11.17 -10.08
C GLY A 89 -14.02 -10.76 -9.77
N TYR A 90 -13.44 -9.79 -10.48
CA TYR A 90 -12.13 -9.25 -10.09
C TYR A 90 -12.24 -8.45 -8.79
N ARG A 91 -11.24 -8.59 -7.92
CA ARG A 91 -11.09 -7.68 -6.78
C ARG A 91 -10.44 -6.39 -7.28
N VAL A 92 -11.20 -5.31 -7.22
CA VAL A 92 -10.72 -3.95 -7.55
C VAL A 92 -10.81 -3.09 -6.30
N SER A 93 -9.71 -2.45 -5.91
CA SER A 93 -9.64 -1.60 -4.72
C SER A 93 -8.64 -0.46 -4.89
N LEU A 94 -8.86 0.65 -4.21
CA LEU A 94 -7.83 1.65 -3.97
C LEU A 94 -7.10 1.27 -2.67
N ASP A 95 -5.87 0.79 -2.79
CA ASP A 95 -5.05 0.35 -1.67
C ASP A 95 -4.11 1.46 -1.22
N ILE A 96 -4.13 1.78 0.07
CA ILE A 96 -3.23 2.72 0.72
C ILE A 96 -2.31 1.90 1.62
N SER A 97 -1.02 1.91 1.30
CA SER A 97 -0.01 1.08 1.96
C SER A 97 1.15 1.92 2.46
N GLY A 98 1.82 1.46 3.51
CA GLY A 98 3.04 2.13 3.95
C GLY A 98 3.77 1.43 5.08
N ARG A 99 4.95 1.96 5.38
CA ARG A 99 5.74 1.58 6.56
C ARG A 99 5.63 2.68 7.59
N VAL A 100 5.41 2.26 8.82
CA VAL A 100 5.02 3.15 9.90
C VAL A 100 5.76 2.81 11.17
N HIS A 101 6.23 3.83 11.88
CA HIS A 101 6.73 3.67 13.23
C HIS A 101 5.57 3.47 14.20
N HIS A 102 5.85 2.82 15.33
CA HIS A 102 4.82 2.48 16.30
C HIS A 102 4.05 3.72 16.79
N ARG A 103 2.71 3.63 16.85
CA ARG A 103 1.75 4.68 17.30
C ARG A 103 1.54 5.88 16.38
N GLU A 104 2.02 5.86 15.14
CA GLU A 104 1.68 6.94 14.19
C GLU A 104 0.27 6.80 13.64
N LEU A 105 -0.34 7.96 13.37
CA LEU A 105 -1.67 8.08 12.80
C LEU A 105 -1.60 8.49 11.32
N LEU A 106 -2.57 8.03 10.53
CA LEU A 106 -2.80 8.50 9.17
C LEU A 106 -4.11 9.28 9.14
N THR A 107 -4.02 10.59 8.86
CA THR A 107 -5.21 11.44 8.77
C THR A 107 -5.78 11.40 7.36
N LEU A 108 -7.07 11.11 7.26
CA LEU A 108 -7.84 11.13 6.03
C LEU A 108 -8.85 12.27 6.12
N ASP A 109 -8.67 13.32 5.34
CA ASP A 109 -9.67 14.37 5.27
C ASP A 109 -10.87 13.94 4.41
N ALA A 110 -12.00 14.62 4.61
CA ALA A 110 -13.24 14.29 3.92
C ALA A 110 -13.16 14.52 2.39
N ALA A 111 -12.34 15.47 1.93
CA ALA A 111 -12.19 15.77 0.51
C ALA A 111 -11.41 14.66 -0.21
N LEU A 112 -10.38 14.13 0.44
CA LEU A 112 -9.61 12.96 0.02
C LEU A 112 -10.51 11.74 -0.14
N LEU A 113 -11.32 11.46 0.89
CA LEU A 113 -12.26 10.33 0.86
C LEU A 113 -13.34 10.51 -0.21
N ALA A 114 -13.87 11.72 -0.38
CA ALA A 114 -14.83 12.02 -1.43
C ALA A 114 -14.22 11.80 -2.82
N GLY A 115 -13.01 12.30 -3.07
CA GLY A 115 -12.29 12.09 -4.33
C GLY A 115 -12.00 10.62 -4.62
N ALA A 116 -11.59 9.85 -3.61
CA ALA A 116 -11.41 8.40 -3.76
C ALA A 116 -12.74 7.67 -4.02
N ALA A 117 -13.82 8.09 -3.38
CA ALA A 117 -15.15 7.51 -3.54
C ALA A 117 -15.72 7.71 -4.95
N GLU A 118 -15.27 8.72 -5.71
CA GLU A 118 -15.65 8.91 -7.12
C GLU A 118 -15.35 7.67 -7.97
N LEU A 119 -14.31 6.92 -7.64
CA LEU A 119 -13.94 5.70 -8.37
C LEU A 119 -14.94 4.55 -8.18
N GLY A 120 -15.79 4.61 -7.14
CA GLY A 120 -16.77 3.56 -6.85
C GLY A 120 -16.16 2.21 -6.46
N VAL A 121 -14.92 2.22 -5.97
CA VAL A 121 -14.17 1.04 -5.53
C VAL A 121 -13.93 1.08 -4.01
N PRO A 122 -13.88 -0.07 -3.32
CA PRO A 122 -13.47 -0.13 -1.93
C PRO A 122 -12.08 0.46 -1.70
N ILE A 123 -11.90 1.13 -0.57
CA ILE A 123 -10.59 1.57 -0.08
C ILE A 123 -10.07 0.50 0.88
N SER A 124 -8.79 0.18 0.79
CA SER A 124 -8.09 -0.77 1.66
C SER A 124 -6.86 -0.11 2.26
N PHE A 125 -6.51 -0.52 3.47
CA PHE A 125 -5.34 -0.01 4.19
C PHE A 125 -4.45 -1.18 4.60
N SER A 126 -3.16 -1.05 4.35
CA SER A 126 -2.14 -1.98 4.82
C SER A 126 -0.95 -1.22 5.40
N ALA A 127 -0.45 -1.68 6.55
CA ALA A 127 0.70 -1.06 7.18
C ALA A 127 1.66 -2.15 7.65
N GLU A 128 2.93 -1.95 7.35
CA GLU A 128 4.01 -2.73 7.95
C GLU A 128 4.63 -1.89 9.07
N VAL A 129 4.60 -2.42 10.30
CA VAL A 129 5.19 -1.76 11.45
C VAL A 129 6.67 -2.08 11.48
N THR A 130 7.51 -1.06 11.26
CA THR A 130 8.95 -1.18 11.50
C THR A 130 9.12 -1.31 13.02
N ARG A 131 9.37 -2.52 13.51
CA ARG A 131 9.72 -2.73 14.92
C ARG A 131 11.08 -2.07 15.15
N VAL A 132 11.09 -1.01 15.95
CA VAL A 132 12.32 -0.64 16.65
C VAL A 132 12.63 -1.86 17.54
N PRO A 133 13.82 -2.46 17.48
CA PRO A 133 14.18 -3.50 18.44
C PRO A 133 13.95 -2.92 19.83
N ASP A 134 13.20 -3.65 20.66
CA ASP A 134 12.90 -3.25 22.03
C ASP A 134 14.17 -2.71 22.68
N GLU A 135 14.14 -1.48 23.18
CA GLU A 135 15.27 -0.94 23.95
C GLU A 135 15.57 -1.83 25.17
N GLU A 136 14.63 -2.70 25.58
CA GLU A 136 14.87 -3.75 26.56
C GLU A 136 15.95 -4.76 26.12
N GLY A 137 16.05 -5.09 24.83
CA GLY A 137 17.11 -5.94 24.29
C GLY A 137 18.49 -5.26 24.22
N PHE A 138 18.55 -3.93 24.32
CA PHE A 138 19.81 -3.22 24.54
C PHE A 138 20.34 -3.42 25.97
N TRP A 139 19.50 -3.75 26.94
CA TRP A 139 19.97 -4.06 28.29
C TRP A 139 20.41 -5.52 28.44
N ASP A 140 19.96 -6.41 27.56
CA ASP A 140 20.28 -7.86 27.61
C ASP A 140 21.76 -8.19 27.32
N TRP A 141 22.52 -7.29 26.68
CA TRP A 141 23.97 -7.48 26.46
C TRP A 141 24.84 -6.86 27.57
N LEU A 142 24.26 -6.06 28.48
CA LEU A 142 25.03 -5.47 29.57
C LEU A 142 25.38 -6.57 30.58
N PRO A 143 26.65 -6.64 31.01
CA PRO A 143 27.04 -7.57 32.06
C PRO A 143 26.22 -7.29 33.33
N PRO A 144 25.90 -8.32 34.13
CA PRO A 144 25.27 -8.11 35.43
C PRO A 144 26.06 -7.08 36.24
N ALA A 145 25.36 -6.26 37.02
CA ALA A 145 25.94 -5.18 37.81
C ALA A 145 26.94 -5.65 38.89
N ASP A 146 27.27 -6.95 38.93
CA ASP A 146 28.21 -7.57 39.86
C ASP A 146 29.68 -7.46 39.44
N GLY A 147 29.97 -6.88 38.27
CA GLY A 147 31.34 -6.57 37.85
C GLY A 147 32.21 -7.80 37.56
N SER A 148 31.62 -8.98 37.31
CA SER A 148 32.41 -10.15 36.96
C SER A 148 32.83 -10.12 35.48
N HIS A 149 34.10 -9.80 35.23
CA HIS A 149 34.71 -10.08 33.93
C HIS A 149 34.99 -11.59 33.84
N ARG A 150 34.41 -12.28 32.85
CA ARG A 150 34.87 -13.62 32.45
C ARG A 150 36.31 -13.49 31.96
N ALA A 151 37.22 -14.17 32.64
CA ALA A 151 38.59 -14.44 32.18
C ALA A 151 38.58 -15.40 30.99
#